data_AF-A0A0E9ULU3-F1
#
_entry.id   AF-A0A0E9ULU3-F1
#
_cell.length_a   1.000
_cell.length_b   1.000
_cell.length_c   1.000
_cell.angle_alpha   90.00
_cell.angle_beta   90.00
_cell.angle_gamma   90.00
#
_symmetry.space_group_name_H-M   'P 1'
#
loop_
_entity.id
_entity.type
_entity.pdbx_description
1 polymer ?
#
loop_
_entity_poly.entity_id
_entity_poly.type
_entity_poly.pdbx_seq_one_letter_code
_entity_poly.pdbx_strand_id
1 'polypeptide(L)'
;MKPRMSLLNSMPPWCGHCKELAPIWEELGEKYKDREDLIIAKMDSTANEVESVSVSGFPTLKYFLAGSERKVVDYNGKRDLELFRNL
;
A
#
# COMPACT_ATOMS: atom_id res chain seq x y z
N MET A 1 -18.84 -8.17 4.38
CA MET A 1 -17.41 -8.59 4.33
C MET A 1 -16.57 -7.50 4.96
N LYS A 2 -15.47 -7.82 5.64
CA LYS A 2 -14.64 -6.82 6.31
C LYS A 2 -13.61 -6.26 5.29
N PRO A 3 -13.43 -4.94 5.14
CA PRO A 3 -12.61 -4.34 4.07
C PRO A 3 -11.10 -4.51 4.30
N ARG A 4 -10.40 -5.13 3.35
CA ARG A 4 -8.93 -5.24 3.33
C ARG A 4 -8.37 -3.93 2.81
N MET A 5 -7.52 -3.26 3.58
CA MET A 5 -6.86 -2.04 3.11
C MET A 5 -5.42 -2.37 2.72
N SER A 6 -5.10 -2.16 1.46
CA SER A 6 -3.72 -2.23 0.95
C SER A 6 -3.17 -0.81 0.92
N LEU A 7 -2.19 -0.53 1.77
CA LEU A 7 -1.61 0.79 1.89
C LEU A 7 -0.17 0.75 1.37
N LEU A 8 0.09 1.57 0.35
CA LEU A 8 1.44 1.95 -0.03
C LEU A 8 1.91 2.99 0.98
N ASN A 9 2.96 2.68 1.71
CA ASN A 9 3.61 3.65 2.56
C ASN A 9 4.77 4.32 1.80
N SER A 10 4.49 5.57 1.41
CA SER A 10 5.39 6.68 1.07
C SER A 10 6.04 6.78 -0.30
N MET A 11 5.86 7.98 -0.87
CA MET A 11 6.47 8.48 -2.11
C MET A 11 7.13 9.85 -1.89
N PRO A 12 8.27 9.93 -1.17
CA PRO A 12 8.99 11.18 -1.07
C PRO A 12 9.48 11.64 -2.46
N PRO A 13 9.51 12.94 -2.76
CA PRO A 13 9.79 13.48 -4.10
C PRO A 13 11.20 13.17 -4.62
N TRP A 14 12.11 12.68 -3.78
CA TRP A 14 13.48 12.29 -4.12
C TRP A 14 13.68 10.77 -4.26
N CYS A 15 12.69 9.93 -3.91
CA CYS A 15 12.82 8.47 -3.96
C CYS A 15 12.61 7.94 -5.39
N GLY A 16 13.69 7.49 -6.05
CA GLY A 16 13.65 6.91 -7.39
C GLY A 16 12.71 5.70 -7.51
N HIS A 17 12.88 4.70 -6.64
CA HIS A 17 12.04 3.50 -6.62
C HIS A 17 10.56 3.78 -6.36
N CYS A 18 10.25 4.86 -5.63
CA CYS A 18 8.88 5.27 -5.37
C CYS A 18 8.25 5.90 -6.62
N LYS A 19 9.01 6.72 -7.36
CA LYS A 19 8.57 7.28 -8.65
C LYS A 19 8.29 6.20 -9.69
N GLU A 20 9.10 5.15 -9.71
CA GLU A 20 8.88 3.99 -10.60
C GLU A 20 7.60 3.22 -10.24
N LEU A 21 7.29 3.09 -8.95
CA LEU A 21 6.08 2.40 -8.48
C LEU A 21 4.81 3.25 -8.61
N ALA A 22 4.94 4.58 -8.58
CA ALA A 22 3.82 5.53 -8.65
C ALA A 22 2.78 5.21 -9.74
N PRO A 23 3.14 5.11 -11.04
CA PRO A 23 2.16 4.85 -12.09
C PRO A 23 1.45 3.50 -11.92
N ILE A 24 2.17 2.46 -11.49
CA ILE A 24 1.61 1.12 -11.23
C ILE A 24 0.59 1.19 -10.08
N TRP A 25 0.88 1.98 -9.04
CA TRP A 25 0.00 2.13 -7.89
C TRP A 25 -1.28 2.91 -8.21
N GLU A 26 -1.19 3.94 -9.06
CA GLU A 26 -2.37 4.66 -9.55
C GLU A 26 -3.24 3.76 -10.43
N GLU A 27 -2.64 2.96 -11.33
CA GLU A 27 -3.37 2.00 -12.15
C GLU A 27 -4.07 0.92 -11.30
N LEU A 28 -3.41 0.47 -10.22
CA LEU A 28 -4.00 -0.45 -9.25
C LEU A 28 -5.22 0.18 -8.56
N GLY A 29 -5.10 1.43 -8.13
CA GLY A 29 -6.20 2.19 -7.52
C GLY A 29 -7.39 2.31 -8.46
N GLU A 30 -7.16 2.70 -9.71
CA GLU A 30 -8.21 2.84 -10.72
C GLU A 30 -8.88 1.49 -11.03
N LYS A 31 -8.09 0.42 -11.17
CA LYS A 31 -8.59 -0.93 -11.45
C LYS A 31 -9.52 -1.47 -10.36
N TYR A 32 -9.26 -1.12 -9.10
CA TYR A 32 -10.00 -1.64 -7.95
C TYR A 32 -10.89 -0.61 -7.25
N LYS A 33 -11.10 0.57 -7.84
CA LYS A 33 -11.87 1.67 -7.23
C LYS A 33 -13.31 1.31 -6.83
N ASP A 34 -13.91 0.35 -7.55
CA ASP A 34 -15.30 -0.07 -7.34
C ASP A 34 -15.41 -1.29 -6.38
N ARG A 35 -14.29 -1.78 -5.83
CA ARG A 35 -14.30 -2.88 -4.85
C ARG A 35 -14.61 -2.32 -3.46
N GLU A 36 -15.72 -2.78 -2.87
CA GLU A 36 -16.09 -2.38 -1.50
C GLU A 36 -15.21 -3.04 -0.41
N ASP A 37 -14.56 -4.15 -0.74
CA ASP A 37 -13.74 -4.95 0.17
C ASP A 37 -12.24 -4.63 0.08
N LEU A 38 -11.84 -3.69 -0.79
CA LEU A 38 -10.45 -3.34 -1.03
C LEU A 38 -10.26 -1.82 -1.11
N ILE A 39 -9.38 -1.29 -0.25
CA ILE A 39 -8.96 0.11 -0.34
C ILE A 39 -7.49 0.15 -0.74
N ILE A 40 -7.19 0.88 -1.81
CA ILE A 40 -5.82 1.20 -2.22
C ILE A 40 -5.49 2.61 -1.74
N ALA A 41 -4.54 2.74 -0.82
CA ALA A 41 -4.18 4.02 -0.20
C ALA A 41 -2.69 4.31 -0.34
N LYS A 42 -2.32 5.59 -0.22
CA LYS A 42 -0.92 6.03 -0.10
C LYS A 42 -0.75 7.09 0.99
N MET A 43 0.39 7.08 1.71
CA MET A 43 0.72 8.07 2.75
C MET A 43 2.20 8.45 2.67
N ASP A 44 2.57 9.73 2.82
CA ASP A 44 3.96 10.16 2.94
C ASP A 44 4.49 9.96 4.39
N SER A 45 5.32 8.94 4.62
CA SER A 45 5.91 8.65 5.94
C SER A 45 7.04 9.59 6.36
N THR A 46 7.49 10.50 5.50
CA THR A 46 8.48 11.53 5.88
C THR A 46 7.81 12.71 6.58
N ALA A 47 6.50 12.88 6.35
CA ALA A 47 5.67 13.91 6.97
C ALA A 47 4.67 13.35 7.99
N ASN A 48 4.50 12.03 8.07
CA ASN A 48 3.51 11.37 8.92
C ASN A 48 4.11 10.16 9.63
N GLU A 49 3.98 10.10 10.96
CA GLU A 49 4.36 8.96 11.77
C GLU A 49 3.12 8.20 12.26
N VAL A 50 3.16 6.87 12.17
CA VAL A 50 2.07 6.00 12.63
C VAL A 50 2.67 4.91 13.52
N GLU A 51 2.31 4.92 14.80
CA GLU A 51 2.89 4.05 15.83
C GLU A 51 2.83 2.55 15.49
N SER A 52 1.73 2.11 14.85
CA SER A 52 1.53 0.70 14.46
C SER A 52 2.24 0.31 13.15
N VAL A 53 2.99 1.22 12.54
CA VAL A 53 3.55 1.04 11.19
C VAL A 53 5.04 1.35 11.20
N SER A 54 5.86 0.30 11.24
CA SER A 54 7.31 0.42 11.08
C SER A 54 7.70 0.57 9.61
N VAL A 55 8.50 1.59 9.30
CA VAL A 55 9.06 1.84 7.97
C VAL A 55 10.57 1.77 8.04
N SER A 56 11.17 0.80 7.37
CA SER A 56 12.63 0.59 7.33
C SER A 56 13.28 0.98 6.01
N GLY A 57 12.48 1.30 4.98
CA GLY A 57 12.95 1.71 3.66
C GLY A 57 11.81 2.10 2.72
N PHE A 58 12.15 2.63 1.54
CA PHE A 58 11.16 3.15 0.60
C PHE A 58 11.26 2.49 -0.80
N PRO A 59 10.11 2.20 -1.45
CA PRO A 59 8.76 2.18 -0.87
C PRO A 59 8.58 0.97 0.06
N THR A 60 7.69 1.11 1.05
CA THR A 60 7.22 0.02 1.92
C THR A 60 5.75 -0.27 1.62
N LEU A 61 5.40 -1.54 1.41
CA LEU A 61 4.05 -1.97 1.11
C LEU A 61 3.50 -2.80 2.28
N LYS A 62 2.30 -2.46 2.77
CA LYS A 62 1.67 -3.16 3.89
C LYS A 62 0.18 -3.42 3.65
N TYR A 63 -0.29 -4.54 4.17
CA TYR A 63 -1.69 -4.88 4.27
C TYR A 63 -2.23 -4.64 5.65
N PHE A 64 -3.33 -3.92 5.71
CA PHE A 64 -4.14 -3.68 6.88
C PHE A 64 -5.35 -4.59 6.76
N LEU A 65 -5.30 -5.70 7.49
CA LEU A 65 -6.36 -6.69 7.44
C LEU A 65 -7.57 -6.20 8.21
N ALA A 66 -8.72 -6.44 7.62
CA ALA A 66 -10.01 -6.11 8.17
C ALA A 66 -10.33 -6.99 9.39
N GLY A 67 -10.67 -6.39 10.53
CA GLY A 67 -10.92 -7.18 11.73
C GLY A 67 -10.92 -6.35 13.01
N SER A 68 -11.26 -7.02 14.11
CA SER A 68 -11.05 -6.48 15.47
C SER A 68 -9.56 -6.43 15.81
N GLU A 69 -8.78 -7.35 15.25
CA GLU A 69 -7.33 -7.33 15.33
C GLU A 69 -6.80 -6.41 14.23
N ARG A 70 -6.17 -5.29 14.62
CA ARG A 70 -5.51 -4.34 13.71
C ARG A 70 -4.20 -4.93 13.16
N LYS A 71 -4.30 -6.06 12.47
CA LYS A 71 -3.14 -6.80 11.98
C LYS A 71 -2.57 -6.11 10.75
N VAL A 72 -1.29 -5.77 10.84
CA VAL A 72 -0.49 -5.21 9.74
C VAL A 72 0.46 -6.29 9.24
N VAL A 73 0.50 -6.51 7.93
CA VAL A 73 1.36 -7.53 7.29
C VAL A 73 2.21 -6.87 6.22
N ASP A 74 3.51 -7.19 6.20
CA ASP A 74 4.42 -6.71 5.17
C ASP A 74 4.17 -7.43 3.84
N TYR A 75 4.14 -6.64 2.76
CA TYR A 75 4.17 -7.18 1.41
C TYR A 75 5.59 -7.20 0.87
N ASN A 76 6.11 -8.41 0.67
CA ASN A 76 7.45 -8.66 0.11
C ASN A 76 7.40 -9.27 -1.29
N GLY A 77 6.22 -9.25 -1.93
CA GLY A 77 6.02 -9.77 -3.28
C GLY A 77 6.54 -8.82 -4.38
N LYS A 78 6.38 -9.25 -5.64
CA LYS A 78 6.78 -8.44 -6.79
C LYS A 78 5.88 -7.21 -6.94
N ARG A 79 6.48 -6.08 -7.29
CA ARG A 79 5.80 -4.78 -7.34
C ARG A 79 5.27 -4.50 -8.75
N ASP A 80 4.45 -5.39 -9.28
CA ASP A 80 3.84 -5.27 -10.61
C ASP A 80 2.32 -5.52 -10.57
N LEU A 81 1.61 -4.91 -11.52
CA LEU A 81 0.14 -4.89 -11.56
C LEU A 81 -0.47 -6.30 -11.65
N GLU A 82 0.18 -7.20 -12.38
CA GLU A 82 -0.30 -8.57 -12.58
C GLU A 82 -0.21 -9.40 -11.30
N LEU A 83 0.79 -9.16 -10.44
CA LEU A 83 0.98 -9.92 -9.20
C LEU A 83 0.35 -9.27 -7.98
N PHE A 84 -0.10 -8.02 -8.10
CA PHE A 84 -1.13 -7.46 -7.22
C PHE A 84 -2.54 -8.03 -7.50
N ARG A 85 -2.74 -8.89 -8.50
CA ARG A 85 -4.08 -9.44 -8.80
C ARG A 85 -4.64 -10.38 -7.74
N ASN A 86 -3.80 -10.88 -6.85
CA ASN A 86 -4.21 -11.78 -5.76
C ASN A 86 -4.67 -11.02 -4.49
N LEU A 87 -4.98 -9.73 -4.61
CA LEU A 87 -5.57 -8.89 -3.57
C LEU A 87 -7.04 -9.21 -3.29
#